data_AF-A0A3D2BQR0-F1
#
_entry.id   AF-A0A3D2BQR0-F1
#
_cell.length_a   1.000
_cell.length_b   1.000
_cell.length_c   1.000
_cell.angle_alpha   90.00
_cell.angle_beta   90.00
_cell.angle_gamma   90.00
#
_symmetry.space_group_name_H-M   'P 1'
#
loop_
_entity.id
_entity.type
_entity.pdbx_description
1 polymer ?
#
loop_
_entity_poly.entity_id
_entity_poly.type
_entity_poly.pdbx_seq_one_letter_code
_entity_poly.pdbx_strand_id
1 'polypeptide(L)' 'MAIHCLANPGRVPLNLIELQSSSYLGEDDIERFDNIYGRD' A
#
# COMPACT_ATOMS: atom_id res chain seq x y z
N MET A 1 -8.94 -3.56 -12.33
CA MET A 1 -7.92 -2.89 -11.48
C MET A 1 -8.64 -2.30 -10.30
N ALA A 2 -8.13 -2.47 -9.08
CA ALA A 2 -8.75 -1.98 -7.85
C ALA A 2 -7.79 -1.00 -7.17
N ILE A 3 -8.31 0.16 -6.77
CA ILE A 3 -7.54 1.20 -6.07
C ILE A 3 -7.73 0.99 -4.58
N HIS A 4 -6.62 0.85 -3.85
CA HIS A 4 -6.63 0.60 -2.42
C HIS A 4 -5.92 1.73 -1.66
N CYS A 5 -6.49 2.16 -0.54
CA CYS A 5 -5.90 3.14 0.38
C CYS A 5 -6.18 2.72 1.82
N LEU A 6 -5.16 2.73 2.68
CA LEU A 6 -5.28 2.37 4.09
C LEU A 6 -4.89 3.57 4.96
N ALA A 7 -5.84 4.05 5.78
CA ALA A 7 -5.58 5.06 6.80
C ALA A 7 -5.46 4.40 8.17
N ASN A 8 -4.51 4.87 9.00
CA ASN A 8 -4.44 4.53 10.42
C ASN A 8 -4.96 5.71 11.27
N PRO A 9 -6.28 5.79 11.56
CA PRO A 9 -6.85 6.86 12.38
C PRO A 9 -6.58 6.67 13.89
N GLY A 10 -6.07 5.51 14.29
CA GLY A 10 -5.75 5.20 15.68
C GLY A 10 -4.51 5.95 16.17
N ARG A 11 -4.36 6.04 17.49
CA ARG A 11 -3.14 6.57 18.14
C ARG A 11 -2.09 5.49 18.43
N VAL A 12 -2.29 4.28 17.88
CA VAL A 12 -1.39 3.13 18.05
C VAL A 12 -0.63 2.85 16.75
N PRO A 13 0.60 2.31 16.82
CA PRO A 13 1.33 1.90 15.63
C PRO A 13 0.56 0.85 14.83
N LEU A 14 0.47 1.05 13.52
CA LEU A 14 -0.08 0.07 12.58
C LEU A 14 1.06 -0.80 12.04
N ASN A 15 0.90 -2.11 12.13
CA ASN A 15 1.76 -3.08 11.45
C ASN A 15 0.98 -3.66 10.26
N LEU A 16 1.50 -3.49 9.05
CA LEU A 16 0.91 -4.08 7.83
C LEU A 16 1.78 -5.25 7.39
N ILE A 17 1.15 -6.40 7.14
CA ILE A 17 1.81 -7.58 6.59
C ILE A 17 1.19 -7.83 5.23
N GLU A 18 2.00 -7.73 4.18
CA GLU A 18 1.60 -8.06 2.82
C GLU A 18 2.10 -9.46 2.47
N LEU A 19 1.20 -10.31 2.00
CA LEU A 19 1.54 -11.65 1.54
C LEU A 19 1.50 -11.65 0.02
N GLN A 20 2.66 -11.86 -0.60
CA GLN A 20 2.78 -12.10 -2.03
C GLN A 20 2.59 -13.60 -2.30
N SER A 21 1.55 -13.95 -3.06
CA SER A 21 1.20 -15.34 -3.38
C SER A 21 1.82 -15.83 -4.70
N SER A 22 2.38 -14.93 -5.51
CA SER A 22 3.07 -15.26 -6.76
C SER A 22 4.59 -15.14 -6.60
N SER A 23 5.35 -15.92 -7.37
CA SER A 23 6.81 -15.80 -7.47
C SER A 23 7.24 -14.58 -8.31
N TYR A 24 6.27 -13.82 -8.83
CA TYR A 24 6.52 -12.62 -9.59
C TYR A 24 6.88 -11.47 -8.64
N LEU A 25 8.12 -11.00 -8.75
CA LEU A 25 8.63 -9.85 -8.00
C LEU A 25 8.62 -8.56 -8.84
N GLY A 26 8.00 -8.59 -10.02
CA GLY A 26 7.87 -7.42 -10.88
C GLY A 26 6.87 -6.43 -10.32
N GLU A 27 7.21 -5.14 -10.36
CA GLU A 27 6.32 -4.05 -9.94
C GLU A 27 5.41 -3.55 -11.07
N ASP A 28 5.48 -4.17 -12.25
CA ASP A 28 4.71 -3.78 -13.45
C ASP A 28 3.20 -4.04 -13.36
N ASP A 29 2.77 -4.85 -12.39
CA ASP A 29 1.35 -4.98 -12.02
C ASP A 29 0.89 -3.95 -10.98
N ILE A 30 1.78 -3.07 -10.52
CA ILE A 30 1.53 -2.10 -9.44
C ILE A 30 1.63 -0.68 -9.97
N GLU A 31 0.48 -0.03 -10.15
CA GLU A 31 0.41 1.40 -10.39
C GLU A 31 0.43 2.16 -9.05
N ARG A 32 1.53 2.87 -8.76
CA ARG A 32 1.65 3.70 -7.56
C ARG A 32 1.02 5.07 -7.80
N PHE A 33 0.10 5.46 -6.92
CA PHE A 33 -0.54 6.77 -6.94
C PHE A 33 0.20 7.76 -6.05
N ASP A 34 0.22 9.03 -6.45
CA ASP A 34 0.76 10.10 -5.64
C ASP A 34 0.04 10.20 -4.29
N ASN A 35 0.82 10.47 -3.24
CA ASN A 35 0.31 10.61 -1.89
C ASN A 35 -0.58 11.87 -1.79
N ILE A 36 -1.89 11.70 -1.91
CA ILE A 36 -2.89 12.76 -1.74
C ILE A 36 -2.89 13.40 -0.33
N TYR A 37 -2.20 12.78 0.64
CA TYR A 37 -2.11 13.29 2.01
C TYR A 37 -0.84 14.11 2.29
N GLY A 38 0.04 14.31 1.31
CA GLY A 38 1.15 15.28 1.39
C GLY A 38 2.11 15.10 2.58
N ARG A 39 2.50 13.86 2.90
CA ARG A 39 3.53 13.59 3.91
C ARG A 39 4.90 13.50 3.23
N ASP A 40 5.77 14.48 3.50
CA ASP A 40 7.22 14.45 3.27
C ASP A 40 7.94 13.45 4.20
#